data_AF-A0A496XD86-F1
#
_entry.id   AF-A0A496XD86-F1
#
_cell.length_a   1.000
_cell.length_b   1.000
_cell.length_c   1.000
_cell.angle_alpha   90.00
_cell.angle_beta   90.00
_cell.angle_gamma   90.00
#
_symmetry.space_group_name_H-M   'P 1'
#
loop_
_entity.id
_entity.type
_entity.pdbx_description
1 polymer ?
#
loop_
_entity_poly.entity_id
_entity_poly.type
_entity_poly.pdbx_seq_one_letter_code
_entity_poly.pdbx_strand_id
1 'polypeptide(L)'
;MRIAALDYQVGDLTDPAELAKYTRADILIVQPAQFWGRSDLESRLAPLRAAKPDLKIIAYFQSKAIRIAWGENPRETNTYQYDLFQAAKPYWCYTTEGDTLMDWPGTAIIDFTNPAARQAMLDVFLNHQRTSSNKFDGIFWDYFNDRLWISPAVTGMEGEPDMDGDGVPHWDDEDELQAFRDAQYDWTHEMVAAKGSNFIQIANGSRALTDSQFAAEFDG
;
A
#
# COMPACT_ATOMS: atom_id res chain seq x y z
N MET A 1 9.98 18.63 16.71
CA MET A 1 8.73 18.06 16.16
C MET A 1 8.92 17.95 14.66
N ARG A 2 8.83 16.74 14.09
CA ARG A 2 8.81 16.56 12.63
C ARG A 2 7.39 16.80 12.13
N ILE A 3 7.24 17.40 10.95
CA ILE A 3 5.93 17.66 10.33
C ILE A 3 5.72 16.66 9.18
N ALA A 4 4.64 15.89 9.23
CA ALA A 4 4.23 15.01 8.15
C ALA A 4 3.05 15.62 7.37
N ALA A 5 3.09 15.49 6.04
CA ALA A 5 1.98 15.80 5.16
C ALA A 5 1.56 14.52 4.41
N LEU A 6 0.26 14.25 4.36
CA LEU A 6 -0.33 13.16 3.58
C LEU A 6 -1.20 13.78 2.49
N ASP A 7 -0.92 13.44 1.23
CA ASP A 7 -1.71 13.93 0.11
C ASP A 7 -1.93 12.83 -0.94
N TYR A 8 -3.20 12.45 -1.10
CA TYR A 8 -3.60 11.44 -2.07
C TYR A 8 -3.68 11.96 -3.51
N GLN A 9 -3.62 13.29 -3.70
CA GLN A 9 -3.66 13.92 -5.01
C GLN A 9 -2.81 15.20 -5.04
N VAL A 10 -1.52 15.02 -5.30
CA VAL A 10 -0.56 16.10 -5.45
C VAL A 10 -0.87 16.92 -6.70
N GLY A 11 -0.89 18.24 -6.55
CA GLY A 11 -1.10 19.18 -7.64
C GLY A 11 0.09 19.28 -8.60
N ASP A 12 0.15 20.40 -9.31
CA ASP A 12 1.24 20.71 -10.22
C ASP A 12 2.49 21.16 -9.44
N LEU A 13 3.51 20.30 -9.39
CA LEU A 13 4.76 20.59 -8.69
C LEU A 13 5.66 21.61 -9.42
N THR A 14 5.24 22.09 -10.60
CA THR A 14 5.86 23.25 -11.26
C THR A 14 5.27 24.57 -10.78
N ASP A 15 4.11 24.57 -10.11
CA ASP A 15 3.55 25.73 -9.44
C ASP A 15 4.33 26.00 -8.13
N PRO A 16 4.97 27.19 -7.98
CA PRO A 16 5.67 27.55 -6.75
C PRO A 16 4.79 27.49 -5.49
N ALA A 17 3.49 27.77 -5.59
CA ALA A 17 2.58 27.72 -4.45
C ALA A 17 2.36 26.28 -3.96
N GLU A 18 2.16 25.36 -4.90
CA GLU A 18 2.00 23.93 -4.61
C GLU A 18 3.32 23.34 -4.06
N LEU A 19 4.46 23.74 -4.63
CA LEU A 19 5.77 23.33 -4.11
C LEU A 19 6.04 23.87 -2.69
N ALA A 20 5.66 25.13 -2.43
CA ALA A 20 5.80 25.77 -1.12
C ALA A 20 4.90 25.13 -0.03
N LYS A 21 3.80 24.48 -0.42
CA LYS A 21 2.94 23.70 0.49
C LYS A 21 3.72 22.53 1.10
N TYR A 22 4.36 21.71 0.26
CA TYR A 22 5.01 20.47 0.69
C TYR A 22 6.40 20.66 1.30
N THR A 23 7.15 21.69 0.89
CA THR A 23 8.49 21.98 1.44
C THR A 23 8.46 22.39 2.92
N ARG A 24 7.28 22.64 3.50
CA ARG A 24 7.11 22.86 4.94
C ARG A 24 7.16 21.56 5.76
N ALA A 25 6.88 20.42 5.13
CA ALA A 25 6.89 19.12 5.80
C ALA A 25 8.29 18.50 5.77
N ASP A 26 8.61 17.66 6.76
CA ASP A 26 9.83 16.84 6.79
C ASP A 26 9.59 15.47 6.15
N ILE A 27 8.33 15.02 6.16
CA ILE A 27 7.86 13.78 5.55
C ILE A 27 6.64 14.10 4.68
N LEU A 28 6.65 13.63 3.44
CA LEU A 28 5.53 13.71 2.51
C LEU A 28 5.10 12.29 2.11
N ILE A 29 3.87 11.90 2.44
CA ILE A 29 3.28 10.62 2.06
C ILE A 29 2.34 10.85 0.87
N VAL A 30 2.56 10.10 -0.21
CA VAL A 30 1.82 10.29 -1.48
C VAL A 30 1.55 8.96 -2.18
N GLN A 31 0.52 8.91 -3.03
CA GLN A 31 0.23 7.70 -3.81
C GLN A 31 1.25 7.51 -4.95
N PRO A 32 1.92 6.34 -5.06
CA PRO A 32 2.90 6.08 -6.11
C PRO A 32 2.34 6.17 -7.53
N ALA A 33 1.06 5.84 -7.72
CA ALA A 33 0.39 5.92 -9.03
C ALA A 33 0.36 7.34 -9.65
N GLN A 34 0.66 8.38 -8.86
CA GLN A 34 0.80 9.77 -9.35
C GLN A 34 2.19 10.10 -9.89
N PHE A 35 3.16 9.20 -9.70
CA PHE A 35 4.57 9.37 -10.04
C PHE A 35 5.13 8.21 -10.86
N TRP A 36 4.51 7.05 -10.81
CA TRP A 36 4.91 5.86 -11.54
C TRP A 36 3.87 5.47 -12.59
N GLY A 37 4.31 4.63 -13.53
CA GLY A 37 3.43 3.95 -14.45
C GLY A 37 3.18 4.68 -15.77
N ARG A 38 3.51 5.99 -15.83
CA ARG A 38 3.33 6.82 -17.03
C ARG A 38 4.59 7.61 -17.34
N SER A 39 4.91 7.72 -18.64
CA SER A 39 6.09 8.44 -19.11
C SER A 39 6.04 9.94 -18.84
N ASP A 40 4.85 10.55 -18.86
CA ASP A 40 4.66 11.97 -18.57
C ASP A 40 4.79 12.31 -17.07
N LEU A 41 4.88 11.29 -16.20
CA LEU A 41 5.10 11.46 -14.77
C LEU A 41 6.57 11.32 -14.36
N GLU A 42 7.45 10.89 -15.27
CA GLU A 42 8.87 10.71 -14.96
C GLU A 42 9.49 12.03 -14.48
N SER A 43 10.36 11.92 -13.47
CA SER A 43 11.05 13.04 -12.81
C SER A 43 10.15 14.06 -12.11
N ARG A 44 8.85 13.79 -11.96
CA ARG A 44 7.89 14.66 -11.26
C ARG A 44 8.25 14.93 -9.79
N LEU A 45 9.03 14.08 -9.13
CA LEU A 45 9.55 14.34 -7.78
C LEU A 45 10.81 15.23 -7.74
N ALA A 46 11.47 15.48 -8.89
CA ALA A 46 12.71 16.25 -8.93
C ALA A 46 12.56 17.70 -8.39
N PRO A 47 11.48 18.46 -8.70
CA PRO A 47 11.28 19.79 -8.12
C PRO A 47 11.22 19.79 -6.58
N LEU A 48 10.55 18.81 -5.97
CA LEU A 48 10.48 18.66 -4.51
C LEU A 48 11.86 18.40 -3.91
N ARG A 49 12.62 17.46 -4.50
CA ARG A 49 13.96 17.12 -4.04
C ARG A 49 14.95 18.27 -4.21
N ALA A 50 14.79 19.09 -5.25
CA ALA A 50 15.61 20.28 -5.46
C ALA A 50 15.27 21.38 -4.44
N ALA A 51 13.99 21.59 -4.13
CA ALA A 51 13.54 22.65 -3.24
C ALA A 51 13.77 22.33 -1.74
N LYS A 52 13.66 21.06 -1.34
CA LYS A 52 13.99 20.60 0.02
C LYS A 52 14.69 19.23 -0.05
N PRO A 53 16.04 19.21 -0.15
CA PRO A 53 16.81 17.97 -0.25
C PRO A 53 16.62 17.00 0.93
N ASP A 54 16.30 17.52 2.11
CA ASP A 54 16.10 16.72 3.32
C ASP A 54 14.68 16.16 3.46
N LEU A 55 13.74 16.53 2.57
CA LEU A 55 12.38 15.99 2.57
C LEU A 55 12.41 14.49 2.28
N LYS A 56 11.75 13.70 3.15
CA LYS A 56 11.51 12.27 2.90
C LYS A 56 10.18 12.10 2.19
N ILE A 57 10.20 11.43 1.04
CA ILE A 57 9.01 11.18 0.22
C ILE A 57 8.66 9.70 0.36
N ILE A 58 7.51 9.42 0.96
CA ILE A 58 7.07 8.08 1.35
C ILE A 58 5.92 7.63 0.45
N ALA A 59 6.01 6.42 -0.06
CA ALA A 59 4.98 5.80 -0.88
C ALA A 59 3.83 5.29 0.00
N TYR A 60 2.62 5.81 -0.19
CA TYR A 60 1.41 5.19 0.34
C TYR A 60 1.14 3.88 -0.41
N PHE A 61 1.10 2.77 0.31
CA PHE A 61 0.91 1.44 -0.25
C PHE A 61 -0.29 0.76 0.40
N GLN A 62 -1.27 0.41 -0.42
CA GLN A 62 -2.41 -0.38 0.00
C GLN A 62 -1.92 -1.81 0.15
N SER A 63 -1.67 -2.22 1.40
CA SER A 63 -1.07 -3.52 1.70
C SER A 63 -1.95 -4.66 1.14
N LYS A 64 -3.24 -4.65 1.41
CA LYS A 64 -4.09 -5.82 1.18
C LYS A 64 -5.16 -5.69 0.10
N ALA A 65 -5.30 -4.54 -0.55
CA ALA A 65 -6.41 -4.29 -1.48
C ALA A 65 -5.93 -3.68 -2.80
N ILE A 66 -6.55 -4.09 -3.89
CA ILE A 66 -6.31 -3.54 -5.23
C ILE A 66 -7.62 -3.14 -5.89
N ARG A 67 -7.63 -1.98 -6.56
CA ARG A 67 -8.79 -1.54 -7.35
C ARG A 67 -8.97 -2.42 -8.59
N ILE A 68 -10.16 -2.95 -8.76
CA ILE A 68 -10.51 -3.83 -9.88
C ILE A 68 -10.38 -3.10 -11.22
N ALA A 69 -10.79 -1.82 -11.26
CA ALA A 69 -10.71 -0.98 -12.45
C ALA A 69 -9.28 -0.76 -13.01
N TRP A 70 -8.24 -1.08 -12.23
CA TRP A 70 -6.85 -1.00 -12.73
C TRP A 70 -6.54 -2.06 -13.77
N GLY A 71 -7.24 -3.20 -13.74
CA GLY A 71 -7.11 -4.25 -14.75
C GLY A 71 -7.85 -3.97 -16.06
N GLU A 72 -8.76 -2.99 -16.07
CA GLU A 72 -9.59 -2.65 -17.23
C GLU A 72 -8.86 -1.75 -18.23
N ASN A 73 -7.87 -0.99 -17.76
CA ASN A 73 -7.11 -0.10 -18.61
C ASN A 73 -5.94 -0.84 -19.29
N PRO A 74 -5.60 -0.50 -20.55
CA PRO A 74 -4.41 -1.05 -21.20
C PRO A 74 -3.15 -0.73 -20.40
N ARG A 75 -2.21 -1.67 -20.35
CA ARG A 75 -0.95 -1.54 -19.60
C ARG A 75 -0.19 -0.26 -19.95
N GLU A 76 -0.24 0.18 -21.21
CA GLU A 76 0.45 1.35 -21.73
C GLU A 76 -0.05 2.68 -21.12
N THR A 77 -1.26 2.68 -20.55
CA THR A 77 -1.86 3.87 -19.93
C THR A 77 -1.35 4.11 -18.52
N ASN A 78 -1.08 3.04 -17.76
CA ASN A 78 -0.47 3.10 -16.43
C ASN A 78 0.13 1.74 -16.08
N THR A 79 1.43 1.57 -16.31
CA THR A 79 2.09 0.27 -16.09
C THR A 79 2.11 -0.14 -14.63
N TYR A 80 2.20 0.81 -13.68
CA TYR A 80 2.25 0.50 -12.25
C TYR A 80 0.93 -0.08 -11.74
N GLN A 81 -0.19 0.59 -12.04
CA GLN A 81 -1.51 0.11 -11.61
C GLN A 81 -1.87 -1.21 -12.29
N TYR A 82 -1.56 -1.35 -13.58
CA TYR A 82 -1.78 -2.58 -14.32
C TYR A 82 -0.94 -3.74 -13.77
N ASP A 83 0.37 -3.54 -13.56
CA ASP A 83 1.28 -4.58 -13.09
C ASP A 83 0.90 -5.02 -11.66
N LEU A 84 0.50 -4.09 -10.78
CA LEU A 84 -0.05 -4.42 -9.47
C LEU A 84 -1.32 -5.26 -9.57
N PHE A 85 -2.25 -4.89 -10.45
CA PHE A 85 -3.48 -5.66 -10.66
C PHE A 85 -3.19 -7.08 -11.14
N GLN A 86 -2.29 -7.25 -12.13
CA GLN A 86 -1.95 -8.58 -12.64
C GLN A 86 -1.23 -9.43 -11.60
N ALA A 87 -0.35 -8.83 -10.79
CA ALA A 87 0.34 -9.52 -9.70
C ALA A 87 -0.62 -9.98 -8.58
N ALA A 88 -1.62 -9.15 -8.27
CA ALA A 88 -2.61 -9.42 -7.23
C ALA A 88 -3.65 -10.48 -7.61
N LYS A 89 -4.06 -10.49 -8.89
CA LYS A 89 -5.20 -11.28 -9.39
C LYS A 89 -5.20 -12.78 -9.01
N PRO A 90 -4.07 -13.51 -9.04
CA PRO A 90 -4.04 -14.92 -8.65
C PRO A 90 -4.28 -15.19 -7.17
N TYR A 91 -4.23 -14.15 -6.33
CA TYR A 91 -4.25 -14.22 -4.88
C TYR A 91 -5.45 -13.50 -4.28
N TRP A 92 -6.53 -13.33 -5.05
CA TRP A 92 -7.74 -12.71 -4.51
C TRP A 92 -8.39 -13.61 -3.46
N CYS A 93 -8.79 -12.99 -2.35
CA CYS A 93 -9.64 -13.64 -1.36
C CYS A 93 -11.09 -13.62 -1.82
N TYR A 94 -11.85 -14.56 -1.27
CA TYR A 94 -13.28 -14.69 -1.53
C TYR A 94 -14.06 -14.62 -0.23
N THR A 95 -15.38 -14.64 -0.33
CA THR A 95 -16.25 -14.84 0.82
C THR A 95 -16.58 -16.31 0.99
N THR A 96 -17.23 -16.64 2.10
CA THR A 96 -17.77 -17.99 2.36
C THR A 96 -18.76 -18.47 1.29
N GLU A 97 -19.34 -17.56 0.50
CA GLU A 97 -20.26 -17.87 -0.61
C GLU A 97 -19.57 -17.78 -2.00
N GLY A 98 -18.26 -17.53 -2.02
CA GLY A 98 -17.44 -17.45 -3.24
C GLY A 98 -17.49 -16.12 -3.98
N ASP A 99 -18.05 -15.06 -3.38
CA ASP A 99 -17.99 -13.70 -3.94
C ASP A 99 -16.58 -13.10 -3.74
N THR A 100 -16.20 -12.11 -4.54
CA THR A 100 -14.91 -11.42 -4.37
C THR A 100 -14.91 -10.63 -3.07
N LEU A 101 -13.95 -10.91 -2.18
CA LEU A 101 -13.83 -10.17 -0.92
C LEU A 101 -13.36 -8.73 -1.18
N MET A 102 -14.07 -7.76 -0.61
CA MET A 102 -13.78 -6.32 -0.74
C MET A 102 -13.71 -5.63 0.64
N ASP A 103 -12.71 -4.78 0.87
CA ASP A 103 -12.73 -3.84 2.00
C ASP A 103 -13.27 -2.45 1.62
N TRP A 104 -13.25 -2.11 0.32
CA TRP A 104 -13.88 -0.93 -0.26
C TRP A 104 -14.63 -1.28 -1.55
N PRO A 105 -15.67 -0.51 -1.93
CA PRO A 105 -16.34 -0.73 -3.21
C PRO A 105 -15.37 -0.68 -4.39
N GLY A 106 -15.39 -1.73 -5.21
CA GLY A 106 -14.56 -1.85 -6.41
C GLY A 106 -13.10 -2.24 -6.16
N THR A 107 -12.78 -2.78 -4.99
CA THR A 107 -11.47 -3.40 -4.70
C THR A 107 -11.60 -4.91 -4.56
N ALA A 108 -10.52 -5.65 -4.78
CA ALA A 108 -10.37 -7.03 -4.33
C ALA A 108 -9.31 -7.08 -3.23
N ILE A 109 -9.61 -7.82 -2.16
CA ILE A 109 -8.63 -8.17 -1.13
C ILE A 109 -7.69 -9.24 -1.68
N ILE A 110 -6.41 -9.09 -1.34
CA ILE A 110 -5.36 -10.06 -1.62
C ILE A 110 -5.10 -10.85 -0.35
N ASP A 111 -4.92 -12.16 -0.50
CA ASP A 111 -4.41 -13.04 0.54
C ASP A 111 -2.93 -12.72 0.79
N PHE A 112 -2.67 -11.69 1.58
CA PHE A 112 -1.30 -11.34 1.97
C PHE A 112 -0.77 -12.24 3.08
N THR A 113 -1.56 -13.19 3.61
CA THR A 113 -1.04 -14.24 4.48
C THR A 113 -0.17 -15.21 3.69
N ASN A 114 -0.47 -15.36 2.40
CA ASN A 114 0.36 -16.09 1.45
C ASN A 114 1.67 -15.34 1.12
N PRO A 115 2.85 -15.95 1.39
CA PRO A 115 4.13 -15.32 1.10
C PRO A 115 4.35 -15.06 -0.39
N ALA A 116 3.77 -15.89 -1.27
CA ALA A 116 3.87 -15.67 -2.72
C ALA A 116 3.10 -14.42 -3.17
N ALA A 117 1.96 -14.12 -2.53
CA ALA A 117 1.21 -12.90 -2.80
C ALA A 117 2.01 -11.66 -2.38
N ARG A 118 2.56 -11.65 -1.14
CA ARG A 118 3.40 -10.54 -0.67
C ARG A 118 4.60 -10.31 -1.58
N GLN A 119 5.30 -11.38 -1.96
CA GLN A 119 6.43 -11.30 -2.88
C GLN A 119 6.03 -10.73 -4.23
N ALA A 120 4.89 -11.16 -4.81
CA ALA A 120 4.42 -10.65 -6.10
C ALA A 120 4.14 -9.13 -6.05
N MET A 121 3.52 -8.66 -4.96
CA MET A 121 3.27 -7.23 -4.75
C MET A 121 4.58 -6.44 -4.54
N LEU A 122 5.49 -7.00 -3.76
CA LEU A 122 6.81 -6.41 -3.50
C LEU A 122 7.64 -6.31 -4.79
N ASP A 123 7.60 -7.32 -5.65
CA ASP A 123 8.34 -7.33 -6.92
C ASP A 123 7.91 -6.19 -7.85
N VAL A 124 6.60 -5.91 -7.93
CA VAL A 124 6.07 -4.76 -8.70
C VAL A 124 6.62 -3.46 -8.11
N PHE A 125 6.49 -3.27 -6.79
CA PHE A 125 7.00 -2.07 -6.12
C PHE A 125 8.50 -1.88 -6.35
N LEU A 126 9.30 -2.92 -6.12
CA LEU A 126 10.76 -2.90 -6.28
C LEU A 126 11.17 -2.63 -7.73
N ASN A 127 10.44 -3.17 -8.70
CA ASN A 127 10.70 -2.93 -10.10
C ASN A 127 10.51 -1.44 -10.45
N HIS A 128 9.42 -0.82 -10.03
CA HIS A 128 9.18 0.61 -10.26
C HIS A 128 10.15 1.49 -9.47
N GLN A 129 10.43 1.14 -8.22
CA GLN A 129 11.46 1.79 -7.40
C GLN A 129 12.87 1.66 -8.01
N ARG A 130 13.15 0.65 -8.85
CA ARG A 130 14.43 0.52 -9.57
C ARG A 130 14.44 1.28 -10.88
N THR A 131 13.37 1.22 -11.66
CA THR A 131 13.34 1.68 -13.06
C THR A 131 12.88 3.12 -13.26
N SER A 132 12.01 3.66 -12.40
CA SER A 132 11.54 5.05 -12.52
C SER A 132 12.58 6.04 -12.00
N SER A 133 12.64 7.25 -12.55
CA SER A 133 13.42 8.36 -11.98
C SER A 133 12.80 8.90 -10.68
N ASN A 134 11.52 8.64 -10.43
CA ASN A 134 10.85 8.96 -9.17
C ASN A 134 11.17 7.89 -8.13
N LYS A 135 11.98 8.23 -7.13
CA LYS A 135 12.33 7.33 -6.02
C LYS A 135 11.59 7.73 -4.75
N PHE A 136 11.13 6.75 -3.99
CA PHE A 136 10.64 6.94 -2.62
C PHE A 136 11.74 6.64 -1.60
N ASP A 137 11.71 7.33 -0.48
CA ASP A 137 12.60 7.12 0.67
C ASP A 137 12.03 6.08 1.65
N GLY A 138 10.76 5.70 1.45
CA GLY A 138 10.10 4.73 2.31
C GLY A 138 8.69 4.32 1.89
N ILE A 139 8.19 3.47 2.77
CA ILE A 139 6.92 2.81 2.99
C ILE A 139 5.84 3.49 3.85
N PHE A 140 4.62 3.72 3.41
CA PHE A 140 3.49 3.95 4.32
C PHE A 140 2.48 2.83 4.12
N TRP A 141 2.44 1.91 5.07
CA TRP A 141 1.60 0.72 5.04
C TRP A 141 0.19 1.07 5.48
N ASP A 142 -0.77 1.01 4.56
CA ASP A 142 -2.16 1.17 4.95
C ASP A 142 -2.75 -0.13 5.54
N TYR A 143 -3.73 0.01 6.42
CA TYR A 143 -4.55 -1.07 7.01
C TYR A 143 -3.84 -2.11 7.90
N PHE A 144 -2.86 -1.71 8.70
CA PHE A 144 -2.25 -2.55 9.75
C PHE A 144 -3.09 -2.55 11.04
N ASN A 145 -4.30 -3.09 10.95
CA ASN A 145 -5.20 -3.34 12.08
C ASN A 145 -5.01 -4.76 12.62
N ASP A 146 -5.58 -5.08 13.79
CA ASP A 146 -5.53 -6.44 14.35
C ASP A 146 -6.40 -7.47 13.61
N ARG A 147 -7.31 -6.98 12.77
CA ARG A 147 -8.29 -7.75 12.00
C ARG A 147 -8.65 -7.04 10.71
N LEU A 148 -9.25 -7.76 9.77
CA LEU A 148 -9.83 -7.16 8.57
C LEU A 148 -10.86 -6.08 8.96
N TRP A 149 -10.75 -4.93 8.31
CA TRP A 149 -11.72 -3.85 8.41
C TRP A 149 -12.38 -3.73 7.04
N ILE A 150 -13.71 -3.64 7.03
CA ILE A 150 -14.50 -3.46 5.82
C ILE A 150 -15.26 -2.16 5.94
N SER A 151 -15.21 -1.36 4.87
CA SER A 151 -15.93 -0.09 4.78
C SER A 151 -17.43 -0.33 4.83
N PRO A 152 -18.19 0.47 5.60
CA PRO A 152 -19.65 0.43 5.59
C PRO A 152 -20.28 0.73 4.22
N ALA A 153 -19.50 1.21 3.26
CA ALA A 153 -19.93 1.43 1.88
C ALA A 153 -20.00 0.14 1.04
N VAL A 154 -19.41 -0.96 1.52
CA VAL A 154 -19.56 -2.29 0.89
C VAL A 154 -20.91 -2.88 1.32
N THR A 155 -21.88 -2.91 0.40
CA THR A 155 -23.26 -3.35 0.71
C THR A 155 -23.77 -4.49 -0.16
N GLY A 156 -22.98 -4.93 -1.14
CA GLY A 156 -23.41 -5.89 -2.18
C GLY A 156 -22.55 -7.14 -2.26
N MET A 157 -21.76 -7.42 -1.24
CA MET A 157 -20.91 -8.60 -1.15
C MET A 157 -21.71 -9.73 -0.50
N GLU A 158 -21.84 -10.87 -1.16
CA GLU A 158 -22.54 -12.04 -0.61
C GLU A 158 -21.60 -12.89 0.24
N GLY A 159 -22.08 -13.41 1.37
CA GLY A 159 -21.26 -14.17 2.32
C GLY A 159 -20.44 -13.32 3.28
N GLU A 160 -19.72 -13.98 4.17
CA GLU A 160 -18.79 -13.34 5.11
C GLU A 160 -17.35 -13.43 4.56
N PRO A 161 -16.43 -12.52 4.95
CA PRO A 161 -15.03 -12.62 4.57
C PRO A 161 -14.40 -13.95 4.98
N ASP A 162 -13.61 -14.54 4.08
CA ASP A 162 -12.92 -15.82 4.25
C ASP A 162 -11.62 -15.76 3.43
N MET A 163 -10.52 -15.31 4.07
CA MET A 163 -9.28 -15.01 3.34
C MET A 163 -8.53 -16.27 2.89
N ASP A 164 -8.62 -17.37 3.64
CA ASP A 164 -7.93 -18.63 3.39
C ASP A 164 -8.79 -19.69 2.67
N GLY A 165 -10.11 -19.49 2.61
CA GLY A 165 -11.05 -20.27 1.83
C GLY A 165 -11.50 -21.57 2.50
N ASP A 166 -11.40 -21.68 3.82
CA ASP A 166 -11.80 -22.88 4.57
C ASP A 166 -13.32 -22.94 4.88
N GLY A 167 -14.05 -21.85 4.59
CA GLY A 167 -15.49 -21.71 4.82
C GLY A 167 -15.86 -21.16 6.20
N VAL A 168 -14.89 -20.80 7.04
CA VAL A 168 -15.09 -20.13 8.33
C VAL A 168 -14.92 -18.62 8.15
N PRO A 169 -15.87 -17.80 8.63
CA PRO A 169 -15.72 -16.35 8.57
C PRO A 169 -14.47 -15.85 9.29
N HIS A 170 -13.75 -14.88 8.69
CA HIS A 170 -12.53 -14.26 9.20
C HIS A 170 -12.58 -13.88 10.68
N TRP A 171 -13.70 -13.33 11.14
CA TRP A 171 -13.82 -12.88 12.53
C TRP A 171 -14.10 -13.99 13.53
N ASP A 172 -14.44 -15.18 13.05
CA ASP A 172 -14.69 -16.39 13.83
C ASP A 172 -13.54 -17.41 13.68
N ASP A 173 -12.56 -17.15 12.80
CA ASP A 173 -11.37 -17.98 12.59
C ASP A 173 -10.12 -17.41 13.28
N GLU A 174 -9.73 -18.01 14.39
CA GLU A 174 -8.54 -17.62 15.16
C GLU A 174 -7.22 -17.92 14.43
N ASP A 175 -7.18 -18.96 13.60
CA ASP A 175 -5.98 -19.33 12.86
C ASP A 175 -5.74 -18.32 11.72
N GLU A 176 -6.78 -17.95 10.97
CA GLU A 176 -6.71 -16.88 9.97
C GLU A 176 -6.38 -15.52 10.60
N LEU A 177 -6.99 -15.18 11.74
CA LEU A 177 -6.66 -13.94 12.47
C LEU A 177 -5.20 -13.91 12.91
N GLN A 178 -4.64 -15.04 13.32
CA GLN A 178 -3.22 -15.12 13.68
C GLN A 178 -2.32 -15.00 12.45
N ALA A 179 -2.65 -15.71 11.36
CA ALA A 179 -1.94 -15.60 10.08
C ALA A 179 -1.95 -14.15 9.54
N PHE A 180 -3.07 -13.45 9.65
CA PHE A 180 -3.22 -12.04 9.28
C PHE A 180 -2.27 -11.14 10.08
N ARG A 181 -2.11 -11.39 11.38
CA ARG A 181 -1.19 -10.62 12.24
C ARG A 181 0.27 -10.94 11.95
N ASP A 182 0.61 -12.20 11.72
CA ASP A 182 1.98 -12.63 11.42
C ASP A 182 2.43 -12.12 10.06
N ALA A 183 1.54 -12.14 9.08
CA ALA A 183 1.80 -11.63 7.74
C ALA A 183 2.14 -10.12 7.71
N GLN A 184 1.64 -9.33 8.67
CA GLN A 184 2.04 -7.93 8.80
C GLN A 184 3.51 -7.79 9.23
N TYR A 185 3.97 -8.62 10.18
CA TYR A 185 5.39 -8.66 10.57
C TYR A 185 6.25 -9.11 9.39
N ASP A 186 5.86 -10.20 8.73
CA ASP A 186 6.57 -10.73 7.58
C ASP A 186 6.77 -9.66 6.51
N TRP A 187 5.72 -8.89 6.19
CA TRP A 187 5.80 -7.86 5.16
C TRP A 187 6.83 -6.77 5.50
N THR A 188 6.88 -6.34 6.77
CA THR A 188 7.88 -5.36 7.20
C THR A 188 9.29 -5.90 7.08
N HIS A 189 9.51 -7.16 7.45
CA HIS A 189 10.83 -7.80 7.42
C HIS A 189 11.27 -8.10 5.99
N GLU A 190 10.36 -8.52 5.12
CA GLU A 190 10.58 -8.68 3.68
C GLU A 190 11.00 -7.36 3.03
N MET A 191 10.36 -6.24 3.38
CA MET A 191 10.74 -4.91 2.89
C MET A 191 12.12 -4.48 3.41
N VAL A 192 12.43 -4.69 4.71
CA VAL A 192 13.77 -4.43 5.26
C VAL A 192 14.83 -5.27 4.56
N ALA A 193 14.55 -6.55 4.33
CA ALA A 193 15.47 -7.44 3.61
C ALA A 193 15.74 -6.95 2.18
N ALA A 194 14.70 -6.45 1.50
CA ALA A 194 14.81 -5.97 0.12
C ALA A 194 15.44 -4.58 -0.03
N LYS A 195 15.21 -3.66 0.92
CA LYS A 195 15.58 -2.24 0.80
C LYS A 195 16.63 -1.77 1.81
N GLY A 196 16.91 -2.56 2.84
CA GLY A 196 17.78 -2.23 3.96
C GLY A 196 17.07 -1.38 5.02
N SER A 197 17.66 -1.33 6.21
CA SER A 197 17.12 -0.66 7.40
C SER A 197 17.00 0.88 7.29
N ASN A 198 17.52 1.48 6.23
CA ASN A 198 17.41 2.93 6.00
C ASN A 198 16.16 3.30 5.19
N PHE A 199 15.41 2.31 4.69
CA PHE A 199 14.16 2.54 3.99
C PHE A 199 13.05 2.69 5.00
N ILE A 200 12.50 3.91 5.07
CA ILE A 200 11.57 4.31 6.13
C ILE A 200 10.30 3.46 6.04
N GLN A 201 9.76 2.98 7.15
CA GLN A 201 8.47 2.29 7.19
C GLN A 201 7.56 2.94 8.22
N ILE A 202 6.35 3.31 7.82
CA ILE A 202 5.33 3.94 8.67
C ILE A 202 4.08 3.07 8.62
N ALA A 203 3.51 2.74 9.78
CA ALA A 203 2.29 1.95 9.86
C ALA A 203 1.05 2.83 9.99
N ASN A 204 -0.01 2.49 9.25
CA ASN A 204 -1.34 3.05 9.46
C ASN A 204 -2.31 1.95 9.88
N GLY A 205 -2.74 2.00 11.13
CA GLY A 205 -3.74 1.11 11.67
C GLY A 205 -3.73 1.10 13.18
N SER A 206 -4.80 0.53 13.76
CA SER A 206 -4.97 0.51 15.21
C SER A 206 -3.93 -0.35 15.92
N ARG A 207 -3.38 -1.37 15.27
CA ARG A 207 -2.45 -2.30 15.91
C ARG A 207 -1.18 -1.60 16.38
N ALA A 208 -0.59 -0.74 15.56
CA ALA A 208 0.58 0.05 15.97
C ALA A 208 0.27 1.04 17.13
N LEU A 209 -1.00 1.34 17.40
CA LEU A 209 -1.42 2.16 18.54
C LEU A 209 -1.58 1.35 19.83
N THR A 210 -1.84 0.04 19.72
CA THR A 210 -2.21 -0.84 20.86
C THR A 210 -1.15 -1.89 21.18
N ASP A 211 -0.29 -2.25 20.22
CA ASP A 211 0.80 -3.23 20.35
C ASP A 211 2.15 -2.52 20.19
N SER A 212 2.82 -2.29 21.31
CA SER A 212 4.13 -1.61 21.33
C SER A 212 5.26 -2.43 20.71
N GLN A 213 5.14 -3.76 20.65
CA GLN A 213 6.15 -4.60 20.00
C GLN A 213 6.02 -4.44 18.48
N PHE A 214 4.81 -4.52 17.96
CA PHE A 214 4.54 -4.26 16.55
C PHE A 214 4.93 -2.83 16.16
N ALA A 215 4.57 -1.83 16.98
CA ALA A 215 4.94 -0.44 16.72
C ALA A 215 6.46 -0.21 16.63
N ALA A 216 7.28 -1.03 17.31
CA ALA A 216 8.74 -0.91 17.30
C ALA A 216 9.38 -1.34 15.97
N GLU A 217 8.63 -2.00 15.08
CA GLU A 217 9.09 -2.36 13.73
C GLU A 217 9.08 -1.16 12.76
N PHE A 218 8.46 -0.04 13.15
CA PHE A 218 8.21 1.12 12.29
C PHE A 218 8.94 2.37 12.78
N ASP A 219 9.23 3.28 11.85
CA ASP A 219 9.82 4.59 12.11
C ASP A 219 8.80 5.64 12.57
N GLY A 220 7.50 5.33 12.49
CA GLY A 220 6.40 6.21 12.89
C GLY A 220 5.02 5.70 12.53
#